data_AF-A0A2I1HCK8-F1
#
_entry.id   AF-A0A2I1HCK8-F1
#
_cell.length_a   1.000
_cell.length_b   1.000
_cell.length_c   1.000
_cell.angle_alpha   90.00
_cell.angle_beta   90.00
_cell.angle_gamma   90.00
#
_symmetry.space_group_name_H-M   'P 1'
#
loop_
_entity.id
_entity.type
_entity.pdbx_description
1 polymer ?
#
loop_
_entity_poly.entity_id
_entity_poly.type
_entity_poly.pdbx_seq_one_letter_code
_entity_poly.pdbx_strand_id
1 'polypeptide(L)'
;MHTDNLFDLLPPEIISFILKYPSEQKLKNSRSINNIWEREVNLEWRKRMEFLFGRIVQGNYTVKEYYSKLKECNLSKDYPEWLLKNLFLKGLSSENRIKVLMDSLQVLALDEIVERLSPE
;
A
#
# COMPACT_ATOMS: atom_id res chain seq x y z
N MET A 1 -23.43 -31.50 -8.39
CA MET A 1 -22.42 -30.46 -8.11
C MET A 1 -23.06 -29.44 -7.21
N HIS A 2 -22.64 -29.37 -5.94
CA HIS A 2 -23.01 -28.28 -5.06
C HIS A 2 -22.21 -27.07 -5.54
N THR A 3 -22.87 -26.03 -6.02
CA THR A 3 -22.21 -24.75 -6.30
C THR A 3 -22.08 -24.06 -4.96
N ASP A 4 -20.96 -24.29 -4.28
CA ASP A 4 -20.67 -23.61 -3.02
C ASP A 4 -20.74 -22.10 -3.27
N ASN A 5 -21.52 -21.41 -2.44
CA ASN A 5 -21.79 -20.00 -2.60
C ASN A 5 -20.47 -19.27 -2.32
N LEU A 6 -20.05 -18.35 -3.20
CA LEU A 6 -18.77 -17.63 -3.08
C LEU A 6 -18.64 -16.90 -1.73
N PHE A 7 -19.77 -16.55 -1.12
CA PHE A 7 -19.85 -15.95 0.20
C PHE A 7 -19.45 -16.90 1.35
N ASP A 8 -19.61 -18.21 1.20
CA ASP A 8 -19.28 -19.20 2.23
C ASP A 8 -17.76 -19.46 2.32
N LEU A 9 -17.01 -19.03 1.30
CA LEU A 9 -15.56 -19.18 1.20
C LEU A 9 -14.78 -17.93 1.64
N LEU A 10 -15.49 -16.84 1.97
CA LEU A 10 -14.87 -15.56 2.28
C LEU A 10 -14.87 -15.27 3.79
N PRO A 11 -13.76 -14.72 4.32
CA PRO A 11 -13.71 -14.20 5.68
C PRO A 11 -14.83 -13.16 5.93
N PRO A 12 -15.50 -13.18 7.10
CA PRO A 12 -16.60 -12.27 7.44
C PRO A 12 -16.27 -10.78 7.23
N GLU A 13 -15.01 -10.40 7.40
CA GLU A 13 -14.51 -9.04 7.25
C GLU A 13 -14.63 -8.56 5.79
N ILE A 14 -14.41 -9.45 4.82
CA ILE A 14 -14.52 -9.17 3.39
C ILE A 14 -15.99 -9.10 2.97
N ILE A 15 -16.85 -9.95 3.55
CA ILE A 15 -18.30 -9.93 3.32
C ILE A 15 -18.89 -8.57 3.72
N SER A 16 -18.46 -8.03 4.87
CA SER A 16 -18.92 -6.71 5.35
C SER A 16 -18.55 -5.56 4.41
N PHE A 17 -17.39 -5.67 3.74
CA PHE A 17 -16.90 -4.69 2.77
C PHE A 17 -17.68 -4.75 1.45
N ILE A 18 -18.06 -5.96 1.02
CA ILE A 18 -18.86 -6.20 -0.19
C ILE A 18 -20.29 -5.72 -0.02
N LEU A 19 -20.92 -5.99 1.13
CA LEU A 19 -22.30 -5.59 1.43
C LEU A 19 -22.48 -4.07 1.59
N LYS A 20 -21.38 -3.31 1.72
CA LYS A 20 -21.38 -1.84 1.82
C LYS A 20 -21.67 -1.13 0.48
N TYR A 21 -21.65 -1.84 -0.66
CA TYR A 21 -21.96 -1.30 -1.99
C TYR A 21 -23.28 -1.87 -2.56
N PRO A 22 -24.06 -1.08 -3.32
CA PRO A 22 -25.51 -1.28 -3.41
C PRO A 22 -25.97 -2.46 -4.29
N SER A 23 -26.86 -3.26 -3.67
CA SER A 23 -27.83 -4.27 -4.12
C SER A 23 -27.40 -5.49 -4.94
N GLU A 24 -27.57 -6.67 -4.34
CA GLU A 24 -27.44 -8.03 -4.91
C GLU A 24 -28.15 -8.22 -6.26
N GLN A 25 -29.21 -7.46 -6.52
CA GLN A 25 -29.95 -7.50 -7.79
C GLN A 25 -29.13 -6.98 -8.98
N LYS A 26 -28.19 -6.04 -8.76
CA LYS A 26 -27.25 -5.56 -9.80
C LYS A 26 -26.10 -6.55 -10.03
N LEU A 27 -25.74 -7.33 -9.00
CA LEU A 27 -24.65 -8.31 -9.03
C LEU A 27 -25.01 -9.59 -9.79
N LYS A 28 -26.28 -10.04 -9.73
CA LYS A 28 -26.75 -11.25 -10.42
C LYS A 28 -26.77 -11.16 -11.96
N ASN A 29 -26.79 -9.95 -12.54
CA ASN A 29 -26.94 -9.75 -13.99
C ASN A 29 -25.62 -9.57 -14.76
N SER A 30 -24.47 -9.58 -14.09
CA SER A 30 -23.19 -9.24 -14.69
C SER A 30 -22.20 -10.41 -14.66
N ARG A 31 -22.03 -11.08 -15.80
CA ARG A 31 -20.89 -11.98 -16.01
C ARG A 31 -19.54 -11.24 -16.06
N SER A 32 -19.54 -9.90 -16.09
CA SER A 32 -18.35 -9.03 -16.12
C SER A 32 -17.90 -8.50 -14.76
N ILE A 33 -18.76 -8.48 -13.74
CA ILE A 33 -18.42 -7.91 -12.42
C ILE A 33 -17.36 -8.76 -11.71
N ASN A 34 -17.45 -10.10 -11.77
CA ASN A 34 -16.42 -10.96 -11.18
C ASN A 34 -15.01 -10.65 -11.73
N ASN A 35 -14.87 -10.40 -13.05
CA ASN A 35 -13.58 -10.08 -13.66
C ASN A 35 -13.08 -8.67 -13.27
N ILE A 36 -14.00 -7.71 -13.06
CA ILE A 36 -13.66 -6.36 -12.61
C ILE A 36 -13.15 -6.41 -11.16
N TRP A 37 -13.87 -7.10 -10.27
CA TRP A 37 -13.45 -7.29 -8.88
C TRP A 37 -12.15 -8.08 -8.77
N GLU A 38 -12.01 -9.17 -9.54
CA GLU A 38 -10.77 -9.95 -9.59
C GLU A 38 -9.60 -9.07 -10.05
N ARG A 39 -9.79 -8.22 -11.05
CA ARG A 39 -8.77 -7.27 -11.50
C ARG A 39 -8.42 -6.25 -10.40
N GLU A 40 -9.41 -5.68 -9.72
CA GLU A 40 -9.17 -4.70 -8.65
C GLU A 40 -8.46 -5.31 -7.44
N VAL A 41 -8.89 -6.50 -7.00
CA VAL A 41 -8.24 -7.27 -5.93
C VAL A 41 -6.81 -7.63 -6.31
N ASN A 42 -6.56 -8.07 -7.54
CA ASN A 42 -5.21 -8.38 -8.02
C ASN A 42 -4.31 -7.15 -8.12
N LEU A 43 -4.86 -5.99 -8.51
CA LEU A 43 -4.13 -4.72 -8.53
C LEU A 43 -3.73 -4.30 -7.11
N GLU A 44 -4.65 -4.40 -6.17
CA GLU A 44 -4.40 -4.09 -4.76
C GLU A 44 -3.37 -5.05 -4.14
N TRP A 45 -3.48 -6.35 -4.42
CA TRP A 45 -2.51 -7.35 -4.01
C TRP A 45 -1.11 -7.05 -4.57
N ARG A 46 -1.02 -6.72 -5.86
CA ARG A 46 0.24 -6.34 -6.50
C ARG A 46 0.85 -5.11 -5.83
N LYS A 47 0.07 -4.05 -5.61
CA LYS A 47 0.55 -2.84 -4.92
C LYS A 47 1.14 -3.15 -3.55
N ARG A 48 0.46 -4.00 -2.77
CA ARG A 48 0.93 -4.44 -1.44
C ARG A 48 2.22 -5.25 -1.50
N MET A 49 2.33 -6.16 -2.45
CA MET A 49 3.54 -6.96 -2.62
C MET A 49 4.72 -6.07 -3.04
N GLU A 50 4.52 -5.13 -3.96
CA GLU A 50 5.54 -4.16 -4.34
C GLU A 50 5.99 -3.30 -3.15
N PHE A 51 5.07 -2.91 -2.26
CA PHE A 51 5.38 -2.24 -0.99
C PHE A 51 6.20 -3.13 -0.04
N LEU A 52 5.72 -4.32 0.30
CA LEU A 52 6.35 -5.22 1.28
C LEU A 52 7.72 -5.74 0.81
N PHE A 53 7.90 -5.95 -0.49
CA PHE A 53 9.20 -6.32 -1.06
C PHE A 53 10.16 -5.12 -1.20
N GLY A 54 9.72 -3.89 -0.86
CA GLY A 54 10.52 -2.68 -0.96
C GLY A 54 10.90 -2.33 -2.39
N ARG A 55 9.99 -2.59 -3.33
CA ARG A 55 10.15 -2.26 -4.76
C ARG A 55 9.67 -0.85 -5.09
N ILE A 56 8.92 -0.22 -4.18
CA ILE A 56 8.59 1.20 -4.26
C ILE A 56 9.84 2.01 -3.90
N VAL A 57 10.47 2.57 -4.92
CA VAL A 57 11.66 3.43 -4.80
C VAL A 57 11.31 4.89 -5.07
N GLN A 58 12.13 5.81 -4.58
CA GLN A 58 11.96 7.25 -4.75
C GLN A 58 12.00 7.64 -6.23
N GLY A 59 12.95 7.13 -7.01
CA GLY A 59 13.10 7.49 -8.43
C GLY A 59 13.18 9.01 -8.62
N ASN A 60 12.31 9.55 -9.48
CA ASN A 60 12.23 10.98 -9.79
C ASN A 60 11.28 11.76 -8.86
N TYR A 61 10.64 11.10 -7.90
CA TYR A 61 9.76 11.77 -6.95
C TYR A 61 10.57 12.60 -5.96
N THR A 62 9.98 13.71 -5.53
CA THR A 62 10.44 14.41 -4.33
C THR A 62 10.35 13.50 -3.11
N VAL A 63 11.11 13.78 -2.05
CA VAL A 63 11.07 12.94 -0.84
C VAL A 63 9.68 12.97 -0.19
N LYS A 64 9.00 14.12 -0.19
CA LYS A 64 7.62 14.26 0.32
C LYS A 64 6.59 13.47 -0.51
N GLU A 65 6.71 13.46 -1.83
CA GLU A 65 5.85 12.62 -2.69
C GLU A 65 6.10 11.13 -2.48
N TYR A 66 7.37 10.73 -2.44
CA TYR A 66 7.75 9.34 -2.18
C TYR A 66 7.22 8.87 -0.81
N TYR A 67 7.37 9.70 0.21
CA TYR A 67 6.86 9.42 1.53
C TYR A 67 5.33 9.27 1.56
N SER A 68 4.61 10.17 0.90
CA SER A 68 3.14 10.11 0.79
C SER A 68 2.67 8.80 0.15
N LYS A 69 3.35 8.32 -0.90
CA LYS A 69 3.04 7.03 -1.55
C LYS A 69 3.23 5.84 -0.63
N LEU A 70 4.28 5.86 0.20
CA LEU A 70 4.50 4.81 1.20
C LEU A 70 3.43 4.86 2.30
N LYS A 71 3.04 6.06 2.76
CA LYS A 71 1.95 6.25 3.71
C LYS A 71 0.61 5.77 3.15
N GLU A 72 0.31 6.03 1.88
CA GLU A 72 -0.91 5.54 1.21
C GLU A 72 -1.01 4.00 1.25
N CYS A 73 0.11 3.31 0.97
CA CYS A 73 0.17 1.86 1.11
C CYS A 73 -0.06 1.41 2.56
N ASN A 74 0.41 2.20 3.54
CA ASN A 74 0.28 1.92 4.97
C ASN A 74 -1.14 2.13 5.52
N LEU A 75 -1.86 3.16 5.03
CA LEU A 75 -3.23 3.50 5.47
C LEU A 75 -4.22 2.33 5.34
N SER A 76 -3.93 1.38 4.44
CA SER A 76 -4.78 0.21 4.20
C SER A 76 -4.63 -0.90 5.25
N LYS A 77 -3.57 -0.88 6.08
CA LYS A 77 -3.17 -2.03 6.91
C LYS A 77 -2.55 -1.71 8.27
N ASP A 78 -2.22 -0.45 8.57
CA ASP A 78 -1.65 -0.06 9.85
C ASP A 78 -0.35 -0.81 10.18
N TYR A 79 0.57 -0.88 9.22
CA TYR A 79 1.89 -1.48 9.44
C TYR A 79 2.69 -0.67 10.46
N PRO A 80 3.56 -1.34 11.24
CA PRO A 80 4.34 -0.67 12.26
C PRO A 80 5.34 0.33 11.64
N GLU A 81 5.55 1.44 12.35
CA GLU A 81 6.39 2.55 11.89
C GLU A 81 7.82 2.12 11.51
N TRP A 82 8.40 1.16 12.24
CA TRP A 82 9.74 0.64 11.96
C TRP A 82 9.85 0.02 10.55
N LEU A 83 8.78 -0.65 10.08
CA LEU A 83 8.75 -1.24 8.74
C LEU A 83 8.70 -0.14 7.68
N LEU A 84 7.84 0.85 7.88
CA LEU A 84 7.72 1.99 6.98
C LEU A 84 9.05 2.75 6.87
N LYS A 85 9.71 2.98 8.01
CA LYS A 85 11.04 3.61 8.08
C LYS A 85 12.09 2.81 7.32
N ASN A 86 12.16 1.49 7.52
CA ASN A 86 13.10 0.64 6.81
C ASN A 86 12.87 0.63 5.29
N LEU A 87 11.61 0.56 4.86
CA LEU A 87 11.25 0.59 3.44
C LEU A 87 11.59 1.94 2.80
N PHE A 88 11.27 3.04 3.49
CA PHE A 88 11.64 4.39 3.06
C PHE A 88 13.15 4.52 2.88
N LEU A 89 13.95 4.17 3.89
CA LEU A 89 15.42 4.26 3.83
C LEU A 89 16.03 3.37 2.74
N LYS A 90 15.40 2.23 2.44
CA LYS A 90 15.86 1.31 1.39
C LYS A 90 15.55 1.83 -0.02
N GLY A 91 14.40 2.48 -0.21
CA GLY A 91 13.97 2.96 -1.51
C GLY A 91 14.36 4.41 -1.84
N LEU A 92 14.93 5.17 -0.90
CA LEU A 92 15.51 6.49 -1.17
C LEU A 92 16.50 6.47 -2.35
N SER A 93 16.60 7.60 -3.06
CA SER A 93 17.63 7.82 -4.08
C SER A 93 19.02 7.71 -3.47
N SER A 94 20.03 7.39 -4.29
CA SER A 94 21.41 7.27 -3.82
C SER A 94 21.90 8.55 -3.11
N GLU A 95 21.55 9.73 -3.64
CA GLU A 95 21.89 11.02 -3.06
C GLU A 95 21.31 11.21 -1.65
N ASN A 96 20.01 10.95 -1.48
CA ASN A 96 19.36 11.07 -0.18
C ASN A 96 19.82 10.00 0.80
N ARG A 97 20.11 8.77 0.35
CA ARG A 97 20.69 7.73 1.20
C ARG A 97 22.07 8.15 1.73
N ILE A 98 22.90 8.75 0.89
CA ILE A 98 24.20 9.29 1.31
C ILE A 98 24.01 10.40 2.34
N LYS A 99 23.08 11.34 2.11
CA LYS A 99 22.78 12.41 3.07
C LYS A 99 22.33 11.88 4.43
N VAL A 100 21.42 10.90 4.45
CA VAL A 100 20.99 10.22 5.69
C VAL A 100 22.17 9.61 6.46
N LEU A 101 23.12 9.00 5.75
CA LEU A 101 24.33 8.42 6.35
C LEU A 101 25.26 9.49 6.91
N MET A 102 25.55 10.53 6.12
CA MET A 102 26.46 11.60 6.52
C MET A 102 25.95 12.38 7.73
N ASP A 103 24.65 12.69 7.75
CA ASP A 103 24.02 13.47 8.80
C ASP A 103 23.52 12.58 9.96
N SER A 104 23.81 11.27 9.93
CA SER A 104 23.38 10.29 10.93
C SER A 104 21.87 10.30 11.23
N LEU A 105 21.04 10.61 10.23
CA LEU A 105 19.59 10.81 10.40
C LEU A 105 18.84 9.50 10.72
N GLN A 106 19.48 8.34 10.61
CA GLN A 106 18.85 7.04 10.85
C GLN A 106 18.28 6.90 12.28
N VAL A 107 18.80 7.66 13.24
CA VAL A 107 18.31 7.65 14.62
C VAL A 107 16.99 8.39 14.81
N LEU A 108 16.63 9.28 13.88
CA LEU A 108 15.45 10.15 13.97
C LEU A 108 14.15 9.40 13.62
N ALA A 109 13.01 9.99 14.00
CA ALA A 109 11.71 9.50 13.56
C ALA A 109 11.53 9.68 12.04
N LEU A 110 10.64 8.90 11.43
CA LEU A 110 10.49 8.93 9.96
C LEU A 110 10.07 10.32 9.44
N ASP A 111 9.11 10.97 10.11
CA ASP A 111 8.68 12.32 9.74
C ASP A 111 9.83 13.35 9.85
N GLU A 112 10.69 13.24 10.86
CA GLU A 112 11.85 14.12 11.02
C GLU A 112 12.89 13.93 9.91
N ILE A 113 13.12 12.68 9.48
CA ILE A 113 14.02 12.38 8.36
C ILE A 113 13.48 13.05 7.08
N VAL A 114 12.17 12.96 6.83
CA VAL A 114 11.54 13.54 5.64
C VAL A 114 11.73 15.06 5.61
N GLU A 115 11.51 15.75 6.72
CA GLU A 115 11.70 17.22 6.79
C GLU A 115 13.16 17.62 6.61
N ARG A 116 14.13 16.85 7.17
CA ARG A 116 15.56 17.13 6.98
C ARG A 116 16.04 16.90 5.53
N LEU A 117 15.40 15.98 4.82
CA LEU A 117 15.70 15.68 3.42
C LEU A 117 14.97 16.59 2.43
N SER A 118 13.90 17.26 2.84
CA SER A 118 13.15 18.24 2.04
C SER A 118 12.84 19.50 2.85
N PRO A 119 13.89 20.30 3.17
CA PRO A 119 13.70 21.62 3.75
C PRO A 119 12.88 22.48 2.78
N GLU A 120 11.96 23.27 3.31
CA GLU A 120 11.15 24.24 2.55
C GLU A 120 12.00 25.28 1.82
#